data_AF-R8BKC3-F1
#
_entry.id   AF-R8BKC3-F1
#
_cell.length_a   1.000
_cell.length_b   1.000
_cell.length_c   1.000
_cell.angle_alpha   90.00
_cell.angle_beta   90.00
_cell.angle_gamma   90.00
#
_symmetry.space_group_name_H-M   'P 1'
#
loop_
_entity.id
_entity.type
_entity.pdbx_description
1 polymer ?
#
loop_
_entity_poly.entity_id
_entity_poly.type
_entity_poly.pdbx_seq_one_letter_code
_entity_poly.pdbx_strand_id
1 'polypeptide(L)'
;MEPAKPRWFEDAAGSKALSRPKEILQSHQSFQDHLKSAIKSKDGEVKLASTKEELLDQIEEARGGLPRRESAIRNFRAASATHHGYVLDRQQGIKKVSKWAQGHANTFGQLVEKYSKVIEAVATAGGPYGTVAYQTFSILLSVCVNKVKNDNKVIDLLEELRKSLPKLENWDNIYPTDVMRRLVATAYAQVIDFSRRAAEYLSRFRKRFLFALLPVLASGFDETAAEIHKTLAEINAEAMYELHKTSQRTEAQVNNSAKTIEHLKEQAKEAQKGQQELLVQNRELKLMGQEAERMRLKLLSQNEELKEKLEQQERQFKLQQEQDDKSRLTAFENVLEVRRSLPMFTSTLKLLTTTTDILSTSWNEYT
;
A
#
# COMPACT_ATOMS: atom_id res chain seq x y z
N MET A 1 10.71 -4.31 -3.27
CA MET A 1 11.36 -4.12 -1.95
C MET A 1 10.25 -4.04 -0.92
N GLU A 2 10.08 -5.08 -0.09
CA GLU A 2 9.16 -4.99 1.04
C GLU A 2 9.67 -3.93 2.03
N PRO A 3 8.80 -3.07 2.58
CA PRO A 3 9.22 -2.14 3.63
C PRO A 3 9.71 -2.94 4.84
N ALA A 4 10.89 -2.58 5.35
CA ALA A 4 11.43 -3.19 6.56
C ALA A 4 10.44 -3.01 7.71
N LYS A 5 10.05 -4.11 8.36
CA LYS A 5 9.11 -4.06 9.49
C LYS A 5 9.64 -3.11 10.58
N PRO A 6 8.81 -2.23 11.15
CA PRO A 6 9.24 -1.32 12.20
C PRO A 6 9.74 -2.11 13.40
N ARG A 7 10.98 -1.84 13.84
CA ARG A 7 11.55 -2.45 15.04
C ARG A 7 10.93 -1.78 16.27
N TRP A 8 10.29 -2.58 17.12
CA TRP A 8 9.68 -2.09 18.36
C TRP A 8 10.73 -1.67 19.39
N PHE A 9 11.92 -2.24 19.31
CA PHE A 9 13.01 -1.93 20.22
C PHE A 9 14.29 -1.86 19.38
N GLU A 10 15.02 -0.76 19.49
CA GLU A 10 16.38 -0.68 18.94
C GLU A 10 17.35 -1.45 19.83
N ASP A 11 18.46 -1.93 19.24
CA ASP A 11 19.44 -2.80 19.89
C ASP A 11 19.70 -2.34 21.34
N ALA A 12 19.55 -3.29 22.27
CA ALA A 12 19.27 -3.18 23.70
C ALA A 12 20.23 -2.35 24.59
N ALA A 13 20.96 -1.38 24.05
CA ALA A 13 21.82 -0.47 24.79
C ALA A 13 21.08 0.76 25.36
N GLY A 14 19.94 1.17 24.77
CA GLY A 14 19.27 2.43 25.12
C GLY A 14 17.90 2.32 25.82
N SER A 15 17.16 1.22 25.59
CA SER A 15 15.84 1.04 26.22
C SER A 15 16.00 0.42 27.61
N LYS A 16 15.82 1.22 28.67
CA LYS A 16 15.70 0.73 30.06
C LYS A 16 14.51 -0.23 30.27
N ALA A 17 13.66 -0.45 29.25
CA ALA A 17 12.42 -1.21 29.39
C ALA A 17 12.63 -2.73 29.40
N LEU A 18 13.73 -3.26 28.84
CA LEU A 18 14.05 -4.69 28.82
C LEU A 18 15.39 -4.95 29.50
N SER A 19 15.46 -6.02 30.30
CA SER A 19 16.72 -6.50 30.87
C SER A 19 17.69 -6.93 29.77
N ARG A 20 18.99 -6.88 30.05
CA ARG A 20 19.99 -7.17 29.03
C ARG A 20 19.91 -8.64 28.57
N PRO A 21 20.16 -8.94 27.29
CA PRO A 21 20.12 -10.30 26.76
C PRO A 21 20.90 -11.34 27.59
N LYS A 22 22.09 -10.96 28.07
CA LYS A 22 22.94 -11.83 28.91
C LYS A 22 22.30 -12.14 30.26
N GLU A 23 21.70 -11.15 30.91
CA GLU A 23 21.05 -11.31 32.22
C GLU A 23 19.83 -12.23 32.10
N ILE A 24 19.06 -12.07 31.03
CA ILE A 24 17.89 -12.91 30.77
C ILE A 24 18.29 -14.36 30.51
N LEU A 25 19.35 -14.62 29.75
CA LEU A 25 19.85 -15.98 29.52
C LEU A 25 20.32 -16.63 30.81
N GLN A 26 21.10 -15.91 31.63
CA GLN A 26 21.57 -16.42 32.92
C GLN A 26 20.42 -16.72 33.88
N SER A 27 19.47 -15.80 33.98
CA SER A 27 18.24 -15.97 34.77
C SER A 27 17.43 -17.16 34.28
N HIS A 28 17.27 -17.32 32.96
CA HIS A 28 16.54 -18.43 32.37
C HIS A 28 17.23 -19.77 32.59
N GLN A 29 18.56 -19.84 32.44
CA GLN A 29 19.33 -21.06 32.71
C GLN A 29 19.18 -21.50 34.17
N SER A 30 19.29 -20.56 35.11
CA SER A 30 19.09 -20.83 36.54
C SER A 30 17.68 -21.37 36.82
N PHE A 31 16.66 -20.82 36.16
CA PHE A 31 15.29 -21.32 36.23
C PHE A 31 15.14 -22.74 35.67
N GLN A 32 15.76 -23.04 34.52
CA GLN A 32 15.78 -24.38 33.93
C GLN A 32 16.44 -25.40 34.88
N ASP A 33 17.60 -25.07 35.44
CA ASP A 33 18.34 -25.95 36.34
C ASP A 33 17.55 -26.25 37.62
N HIS A 34 16.88 -25.24 38.17
CA HIS A 34 16.04 -25.37 39.38
C HIS A 34 14.82 -26.26 39.16
N LEU A 35 14.27 -26.26 37.94
CA LEU A 35 13.12 -27.10 37.57
C LEU A 35 13.50 -28.41 36.87
N LYS A 36 14.78 -28.67 36.63
CA LYS A 36 15.27 -29.87 35.92
C LYS A 36 14.74 -31.17 36.53
N SER A 37 14.61 -31.23 37.85
CA SER A 37 14.05 -32.40 38.56
C SER A 37 12.53 -32.57 38.39
N ALA A 38 11.80 -31.48 38.13
CA ALA A 38 10.36 -31.48 37.87
C ALA A 38 10.03 -31.70 36.39
N ILE A 39 10.96 -31.32 35.51
CA ILE A 39 10.88 -31.44 34.05
C ILE A 39 11.31 -32.84 33.58
N LYS A 40 12.20 -33.55 34.30
CA LYS A 40 12.55 -34.94 33.97
C LYS A 40 11.32 -35.86 34.03
N SER A 41 10.86 -36.28 32.85
CA SER A 41 9.91 -37.39 32.72
C SER A 41 10.63 -38.71 32.99
N LYS A 42 9.87 -39.78 33.27
CA LYS A 42 10.44 -41.13 33.42
C LYS A 42 11.13 -41.64 32.14
N ASP A 43 10.82 -41.03 31.00
CA ASP A 43 11.26 -41.48 29.66
C ASP A 43 12.37 -40.62 29.02
N GLY A 44 12.89 -39.59 29.69
CA GLY A 44 13.99 -38.74 29.16
C GLY A 44 13.88 -37.24 29.47
N GLU A 45 14.81 -36.45 28.93
CA GLU A 45 14.76 -34.97 28.99
C GLU A 45 13.62 -34.45 28.09
N VAL A 46 12.81 -33.53 28.62
CA VAL A 46 11.74 -32.87 27.87
C VAL A 46 12.36 -31.90 26.88
N LYS A 47 12.06 -32.06 25.59
CA LYS A 47 12.43 -31.08 24.57
C LYS A 47 11.70 -29.77 24.86
N LEU A 48 12.43 -28.68 25.09
CA LEU A 48 11.84 -27.36 25.32
C LEU A 48 11.51 -26.69 23.98
N ALA A 49 10.29 -26.18 23.84
CA ALA A 49 9.88 -25.44 22.66
C ALA A 49 10.59 -24.09 22.62
N SER A 50 11.24 -23.78 21.50
CA SER A 50 11.94 -22.52 21.29
C SER A 50 11.17 -21.58 20.35
N THR A 51 10.13 -22.08 19.68
CA THR A 51 9.22 -21.31 18.83
C THR A 51 7.76 -21.51 19.23
N LYS A 52 6.89 -20.67 18.67
CA LYS A 52 5.43 -20.77 18.84
C LYS A 52 4.91 -22.11 18.33
N GLU A 53 5.35 -22.52 17.15
CA GLU A 53 4.90 -23.73 16.46
C GLU A 53 5.28 -24.96 17.27
N GLU A 54 6.53 -25.03 17.74
CA GLU A 54 6.98 -26.11 18.62
C GLU A 54 6.17 -26.17 19.91
N LEU A 55 5.77 -25.02 20.47
CA LEU A 55 4.97 -24.98 21.70
C LEU A 55 3.52 -25.40 21.44
N LEU A 56 2.91 -24.99 20.33
CA LEU A 56 1.57 -25.43 19.93
C LEU A 56 1.55 -26.93 19.65
N ASP A 57 2.58 -27.46 18.99
CA ASP A 57 2.74 -28.91 18.76
C ASP A 57 2.83 -29.67 20.09
N GLN A 58 3.54 -29.14 21.09
CA GLN A 58 3.58 -29.74 22.43
C GLN A 58 2.22 -29.73 23.14
N ILE A 59 1.43 -28.66 22.94
CA ILE A 59 0.08 -28.56 23.51
C ILE A 59 -0.85 -29.59 22.88
N GLU A 60 -0.80 -29.74 21.55
CA GLU A 60 -1.58 -30.77 20.84
C GLU A 60 -1.10 -32.19 21.18
N GLU A 61 0.21 -32.40 21.32
CA GLU A 61 0.73 -33.67 21.79
C GLU A 61 0.24 -34.00 23.21
N ALA A 62 0.25 -33.01 24.11
CA ALA A 62 -0.24 -33.15 25.48
C ALA A 62 -1.75 -33.44 25.52
N ARG A 63 -2.52 -32.92 24.55
CA ARG A 63 -3.96 -33.20 24.36
C ARG A 63 -4.23 -34.62 23.84
N GLY A 64 -3.20 -35.30 23.33
CA GLY A 64 -3.28 -36.64 22.75
C GLY A 64 -3.36 -36.65 21.21
N GLY A 65 -3.02 -35.53 20.56
CA GLY A 65 -3.13 -35.31 19.12
C GLY A 65 -1.78 -35.29 18.39
N LEU A 66 -1.35 -36.45 17.89
CA LEU A 66 -0.70 -36.61 16.58
C LEU A 66 -1.41 -37.81 15.92
N PRO A 67 -1.63 -37.81 14.60
CA PRO A 67 -2.48 -38.80 13.96
C PRO A 67 -1.89 -40.19 14.22
N ARG A 68 -2.71 -41.03 14.86
CA ARG A 68 -2.49 -42.44 15.21
C ARG A 68 -2.01 -43.33 14.05
N ARG A 69 -1.74 -42.81 12.85
CA ARG A 69 -1.42 -43.60 11.66
C ARG A 69 0.07 -43.63 11.34
N GLU A 70 0.78 -42.50 11.34
CA GLU A 70 2.22 -42.49 10.97
C GLU A 70 3.14 -42.99 12.09
N SER A 71 2.82 -42.67 13.33
CA SER A 71 3.50 -43.26 14.49
C SER A 71 3.12 -44.72 14.68
N ALA A 72 1.86 -45.11 14.40
CA ALA A 72 1.48 -46.53 14.43
C ALA A 72 2.09 -47.33 13.29
N ILE A 73 2.25 -46.81 12.08
CA ILE A 73 2.89 -47.54 10.97
C ILE A 73 4.39 -47.73 11.23
N ARG A 74 5.09 -46.70 11.74
CA ARG A 74 6.49 -46.84 12.18
C ARG A 74 6.62 -47.83 13.34
N ASN A 75 5.73 -47.74 14.33
CA ASN A 75 5.75 -48.63 15.49
C ASN A 75 5.23 -50.04 15.16
N PHE A 76 4.37 -50.24 14.17
CA PHE A 76 3.86 -51.56 13.75
C PHE A 76 4.93 -52.35 13.01
N ARG A 77 5.75 -51.68 12.18
CA ARG A 77 6.93 -52.30 11.56
C ARG A 77 8.01 -52.67 12.57
N ALA A 78 8.16 -51.90 13.65
CA ALA A 78 9.06 -52.24 14.77
C ALA A 78 8.45 -53.30 15.73
N ALA A 79 7.13 -53.30 15.92
CA ALA A 79 6.41 -54.18 16.86
C ALA A 79 6.12 -55.59 16.34
N SER A 80 6.25 -55.85 15.04
CA SER A 80 6.16 -57.22 14.50
C SER A 80 7.31 -58.13 14.97
N ALA A 81 8.37 -57.55 15.58
CA ALA A 81 9.49 -58.30 16.14
C ALA A 81 9.39 -58.58 17.65
N THR A 82 8.47 -57.96 18.41
CA THR A 82 8.44 -58.08 19.89
C THR A 82 7.02 -57.96 20.47
N HIS A 83 6.18 -58.96 20.18
CA HIS A 83 4.76 -58.99 20.54
C HIS A 83 4.48 -59.04 22.08
N HIS A 84 5.46 -59.44 22.90
CA HIS A 84 5.28 -59.55 24.36
C HIS A 84 5.50 -58.22 25.12
N GLY A 85 6.34 -57.32 24.60
CA GLY A 85 6.51 -55.98 25.17
C GLY A 85 5.30 -55.08 24.93
N TYR A 86 4.61 -55.27 23.80
CA TYR A 86 3.46 -54.45 23.40
C TYR A 86 2.23 -54.58 24.30
N VAL A 87 2.01 -55.75 24.92
CA VAL A 87 0.89 -55.97 25.86
C VAL A 87 1.18 -55.34 27.22
N LEU A 88 2.44 -55.37 27.66
CA LEU A 88 2.91 -54.69 28.86
C LEU A 88 2.92 -53.15 28.68
N ASP A 89 3.35 -52.65 27.52
CA ASP A 89 3.28 -51.23 27.17
C ASP A 89 1.84 -50.70 27.01
N ARG A 90 0.88 -51.57 26.63
CA ARG A 90 -0.55 -51.23 26.62
C ARG A 90 -1.15 -51.17 28.02
N GLN A 91 -0.72 -52.05 28.94
CA GLN A 91 -1.18 -52.01 30.34
C GLN A 91 -0.50 -50.91 31.15
N GLN A 92 0.72 -50.50 30.78
CA GLN A 92 1.44 -49.33 31.31
C GLN A 92 1.28 -48.07 30.42
N GLY A 93 0.21 -48.05 29.62
CA GLY A 93 -0.15 -47.10 28.57
C GLY A 93 0.59 -45.75 28.57
N ILE A 94 1.46 -45.61 27.57
CA ILE A 94 1.91 -44.31 27.06
C ILE A 94 0.66 -43.45 26.76
N LYS A 95 0.57 -42.36 27.52
CA LYS A 95 -0.44 -41.30 27.55
C LYS A 95 -1.74 -41.62 28.28
N LYS A 96 -1.65 -41.76 29.61
CA LYS A 96 -2.61 -41.06 30.49
C LYS A 96 -2.52 -39.57 30.15
N VAL A 97 -3.26 -39.14 29.14
CA VAL A 97 -3.56 -37.73 28.92
C VAL A 97 -4.07 -37.23 30.26
N SER A 98 -3.31 -36.38 30.94
CA SER A 98 -3.68 -35.98 32.29
C SER A 98 -5.03 -35.29 32.22
N LYS A 99 -5.88 -35.47 33.24
CA LYS A 99 -7.20 -34.81 33.32
C LYS A 99 -7.07 -33.30 33.07
N TRP A 100 -5.93 -32.73 33.48
CA TRP A 100 -5.55 -31.36 33.17
C TRP A 100 -5.47 -31.09 31.67
N ALA A 101 -4.71 -31.88 30.91
CA ALA A 101 -4.53 -31.69 29.47
C ALA A 101 -5.85 -31.83 28.69
N GLN A 102 -6.74 -32.73 29.12
CA GLN A 102 -8.08 -32.88 28.51
C GLN A 102 -8.98 -31.66 28.73
N GLY A 103 -8.88 -31.00 29.89
CA GLY A 103 -9.74 -29.88 30.26
C GLY A 103 -9.19 -28.50 29.87
N HIS A 104 -7.86 -28.32 29.86
CA HIS A 104 -7.25 -26.98 29.93
C HIS A 104 -6.19 -26.70 28.85
N ALA A 105 -5.79 -27.69 28.05
CA ALA A 105 -4.83 -27.48 26.96
C ALA A 105 -5.33 -26.42 25.95
N ASN A 106 -6.64 -26.37 25.69
CA ASN A 106 -7.23 -25.36 24.79
C ASN A 106 -7.12 -23.93 25.36
N THR A 107 -7.42 -23.74 26.65
CA THR A 107 -7.24 -22.46 27.34
C THR A 107 -5.78 -22.02 27.27
N PHE A 108 -4.85 -22.93 27.53
CA PHE A 108 -3.41 -22.65 27.48
C PHE A 108 -2.94 -22.34 26.05
N GLY A 109 -3.40 -23.08 25.04
CA GLY A 109 -3.12 -22.80 23.62
C GLY A 109 -3.59 -21.42 23.19
N GLN A 110 -4.82 -21.04 23.56
CA GLN A 110 -5.35 -19.70 23.28
C GLN A 110 -4.59 -18.59 24.00
N LEU A 111 -4.12 -18.84 25.23
CA LEU A 111 -3.26 -17.89 25.95
C LEU A 111 -1.95 -17.68 25.19
N VAL A 112 -1.26 -18.77 24.83
CA VAL A 112 -0.01 -18.74 24.06
C VAL A 112 -0.21 -18.04 22.71
N GLU A 113 -1.30 -18.34 22.02
CA GLU A 113 -1.61 -17.75 20.72
C GLU A 113 -1.79 -16.24 20.82
N LYS A 114 -2.60 -15.76 21.76
CA LYS A 114 -2.81 -14.31 21.97
C LYS A 114 -1.52 -13.61 22.43
N TYR A 115 -0.80 -14.23 23.35
CA TYR A 115 0.43 -13.65 23.91
C TYR A 115 1.61 -13.71 22.93
N SER A 116 1.58 -14.61 21.93
CA SER A 116 2.62 -14.69 20.90
C SER A 116 2.88 -13.36 20.20
N LYS A 117 1.86 -12.50 20.07
CA LYS A 117 2.02 -11.15 19.50
C LYS A 117 2.87 -10.22 20.35
N VAL A 118 2.74 -10.31 21.67
CA VAL A 118 3.62 -9.58 22.61
C VAL A 118 5.04 -10.12 22.54
N ILE A 119 5.21 -11.45 22.46
CA ILE A 119 6.52 -12.09 22.31
C ILE A 119 7.18 -11.68 20.99
N GLU A 120 6.45 -11.73 19.87
CA GLU A 120 6.92 -11.35 18.53
C GLU A 120 7.39 -9.88 18.53
N ALA A 121 6.60 -8.97 19.11
CA ALA A 121 6.98 -7.56 19.24
C ALA A 121 8.29 -7.37 20.01
N VAL A 122 8.45 -8.04 21.15
CA VAL A 122 9.69 -7.98 21.96
C VAL A 122 10.86 -8.69 21.27
N ALA A 123 10.62 -9.77 20.54
CA ALA A 123 11.66 -10.48 19.80
C ALA A 123 12.31 -9.62 18.69
N THR A 124 11.60 -8.61 18.18
CA THR A 124 12.19 -7.65 17.23
C THR A 124 13.34 -6.82 17.81
N ALA A 125 13.48 -6.77 19.15
CA ALA A 125 14.60 -6.14 19.85
C ALA A 125 15.97 -6.82 19.59
N GLY A 126 15.97 -7.97 18.94
CA GLY A 126 17.13 -8.84 18.81
C GLY A 126 17.42 -9.63 20.10
N GLY A 127 18.16 -10.73 20.00
CA GLY A 127 18.52 -11.53 21.18
C GLY A 127 17.50 -12.62 21.58
N PRO A 128 17.57 -13.13 22.81
CA PRO A 128 16.96 -14.41 23.20
C PRO A 128 15.52 -14.31 23.73
N TYR A 129 14.89 -13.13 23.71
CA TYR A 129 13.61 -12.87 24.36
C TYR A 129 12.48 -13.79 23.87
N GLY A 130 12.40 -14.01 22.55
CA GLY A 130 11.40 -14.90 21.96
C GLY A 130 11.57 -16.35 22.45
N THR A 131 12.79 -16.88 22.31
CA THR A 131 13.14 -18.23 22.73
C THR A 131 12.90 -18.46 24.22
N VAL A 132 13.34 -17.54 25.08
CA VAL A 132 13.17 -17.65 26.53
C VAL A 132 11.69 -17.67 26.92
N ALA A 133 10.85 -16.90 26.22
CA ALA A 133 9.42 -16.90 26.48
C ALA A 133 8.79 -18.25 26.15
N TYR A 134 9.01 -18.77 24.94
CA TYR A 134 8.46 -20.06 24.52
C TYR A 134 8.96 -21.23 25.38
N GLN A 135 10.25 -21.23 25.75
CA GLN A 135 10.82 -22.23 26.65
C GLN A 135 10.20 -22.16 28.05
N THR A 136 9.92 -20.96 28.57
CA THR A 136 9.25 -20.78 29.86
C THR A 136 7.84 -21.36 29.83
N PHE A 137 7.06 -21.12 28.77
CA PHE A 137 5.72 -21.72 28.62
C PHE A 137 5.78 -23.24 28.43
N SER A 138 6.76 -23.76 27.70
CA SER A 138 7.00 -25.20 27.53
C SER A 138 7.26 -25.89 28.87
N ILE A 139 8.05 -25.25 29.75
CA ILE A 139 8.30 -25.73 31.11
C ILE A 139 7.00 -25.71 31.94
N LEU A 140 6.27 -24.60 31.92
CA LEU A 140 4.99 -24.49 32.63
C LEU A 140 4.00 -25.57 32.19
N LEU A 141 3.84 -25.76 30.87
CA LEU A 141 3.00 -26.81 30.30
C LEU A 141 3.42 -28.20 30.80
N SER A 142 4.71 -28.51 30.75
CA SER A 142 5.24 -29.80 31.19
C SER A 142 4.95 -30.07 32.66
N VAL A 143 5.13 -29.06 33.52
CA VAL A 143 4.81 -29.17 34.94
C VAL A 143 3.30 -29.31 35.16
N CYS A 144 2.48 -28.57 34.41
CA CYS A 144 1.03 -28.69 34.45
C CYS A 144 0.55 -30.11 34.11
N VAL A 145 1.01 -30.64 32.98
CA VAL A 145 0.63 -31.99 32.52
C VAL A 145 1.07 -33.08 33.51
N ASN A 146 2.28 -32.95 34.07
CA ASN A 146 2.88 -34.00 34.90
C ASN A 146 2.51 -33.93 36.39
N LYS A 147 2.20 -32.73 36.93
CA LYS A 147 2.09 -32.50 38.37
C LYS A 147 0.75 -31.90 38.82
N VAL A 148 -0.14 -31.47 37.92
CA VAL A 148 -1.46 -30.94 38.31
C VAL A 148 -2.45 -32.09 38.40
N LYS A 149 -2.82 -32.45 39.63
CA LYS A 149 -3.85 -33.46 39.88
C LYS A 149 -5.22 -32.85 40.18
N ASN A 150 -5.28 -31.75 40.94
CA ASN A 150 -6.51 -31.06 41.39
C ASN A 150 -6.29 -29.55 41.69
N ASP A 151 -5.17 -28.96 41.30
CA ASP A 151 -4.86 -27.56 41.61
C ASP A 151 -5.39 -26.66 40.48
N ASN A 152 -6.57 -26.08 40.70
CA ASN A 152 -7.23 -25.21 39.72
C ASN A 152 -6.78 -23.76 39.83
N LYS A 153 -6.13 -23.33 40.93
CA LYS A 153 -5.80 -21.90 41.14
C LYS A 153 -4.96 -21.33 40.01
N VAL A 154 -3.89 -22.04 39.60
CA VAL A 154 -3.04 -21.59 38.49
C VAL A 154 -3.82 -21.60 37.16
N ILE A 155 -4.76 -22.51 36.99
CA ILE A 155 -5.58 -22.62 35.78
C ILE A 155 -6.55 -21.45 35.69
N ASP A 156 -7.20 -21.12 36.80
CA ASP A 156 -8.14 -20.00 36.91
C ASP A 156 -7.41 -18.69 36.59
N LEU A 157 -6.20 -18.50 37.12
CA LEU A 157 -5.34 -17.35 36.81
C LEU A 157 -4.89 -17.33 35.34
N LEU A 158 -4.56 -18.48 34.74
CA LEU A 158 -4.23 -18.56 33.31
C LEU A 158 -5.45 -18.20 32.43
N GLU A 159 -6.64 -18.58 32.86
CA GLU A 159 -7.91 -18.26 32.19
C GLU A 159 -8.27 -16.78 32.35
N GLU A 160 -8.04 -16.18 33.52
CA GLU A 160 -8.16 -14.73 33.76
C GLU A 160 -7.18 -13.94 32.89
N LEU A 161 -5.91 -14.35 32.87
CA LEU A 161 -4.89 -13.78 31.98
C LEU A 161 -5.33 -13.86 30.52
N ARG A 162 -5.82 -15.02 30.05
CA ARG A 162 -6.34 -15.21 28.68
C ARG A 162 -7.46 -14.23 28.33
N LYS A 163 -8.34 -13.92 29.28
CA LYS A 163 -9.45 -12.96 29.10
C LYS A 163 -8.96 -11.52 29.04
N SER A 164 -7.90 -11.20 29.78
CA SER A 164 -7.33 -9.85 29.84
C SER A 164 -6.33 -9.51 28.75
N LEU A 165 -5.76 -10.53 28.09
CA LEU A 165 -4.90 -10.29 26.93
C LEU A 165 -5.68 -9.52 25.87
N PRO A 166 -5.19 -8.33 25.47
CA PRO A 166 -5.92 -7.52 24.53
C PRO A 166 -5.99 -8.23 23.17
N LYS A 167 -7.05 -7.97 22.41
CA LYS A 167 -7.22 -8.49 21.05
C LYS A 167 -6.34 -7.68 20.11
N LEU A 168 -5.06 -7.98 20.13
CA LEU A 168 -4.03 -7.14 19.53
C LEU A 168 -3.71 -7.56 18.09
N GLU A 169 -4.72 -7.54 17.22
CA GLU A 169 -4.55 -8.08 15.86
C GLU A 169 -3.70 -7.18 14.92
N ASN A 170 -3.34 -5.94 15.30
CA ASN A 170 -2.69 -4.97 14.40
C ASN A 170 -1.60 -4.09 15.06
N TRP A 171 -0.65 -4.70 15.78
CA TRP A 171 0.47 -3.96 16.40
C TRP A 171 1.42 -3.30 15.39
N ASP A 172 1.71 -3.99 14.28
CA ASP A 172 2.85 -3.69 13.42
C ASP A 172 2.79 -2.33 12.71
N ASN A 173 1.61 -1.72 12.58
CA ASN A 173 1.43 -0.48 11.81
C ASN A 173 1.08 0.76 12.63
N ILE A 174 0.69 0.62 13.92
CA ILE A 174 0.00 1.71 14.61
C ILE A 174 0.76 2.24 15.85
N TYR A 175 1.64 1.48 16.53
CA TYR A 175 1.95 1.80 17.95
C TYR A 175 3.40 1.76 18.48
N PRO A 176 4.50 2.06 17.77
CA PRO A 176 5.79 2.22 18.44
C PRO A 176 5.91 3.60 19.14
N THR A 177 4.95 3.99 19.99
CA THR A 177 5.16 5.12 20.93
C THR A 177 6.06 4.66 22.08
N ASP A 178 6.81 5.56 22.70
CA ASP A 178 7.68 5.18 23.83
C ASP A 178 6.88 4.63 25.02
N VAL A 179 5.66 5.12 25.23
CA VAL A 179 4.74 4.64 26.27
C VAL A 179 4.30 3.22 25.97
N MET A 180 3.82 2.95 24.75
CA MET A 180 3.38 1.62 24.36
C MET A 180 4.53 0.60 24.42
N ARG A 181 5.74 1.00 23.96
CA ARG A 181 6.93 0.15 24.03
C ARG A 181 7.27 -0.26 25.46
N ARG A 182 7.15 0.67 26.44
CA ARG A 182 7.36 0.36 27.86
C ARG A 182 6.27 -0.55 28.41
N LEU A 183 5.01 -0.29 28.09
CA LEU A 183 3.89 -1.11 28.56
C LEU A 183 3.98 -2.55 28.03
N VAL A 184 4.31 -2.73 26.74
CA VAL A 184 4.53 -4.04 26.13
C VAL A 184 5.70 -4.79 26.76
N ALA A 185 6.82 -4.11 27.00
CA ALA A 185 7.97 -4.71 27.70
C ALA A 185 7.64 -5.11 29.15
N THR A 186 6.84 -4.28 29.84
CA THR A 186 6.39 -4.54 31.22
C THR A 186 5.46 -5.74 31.28
N ALA A 187 4.44 -5.79 30.41
CA ALA A 187 3.55 -6.93 30.28
C ALA A 187 4.33 -8.21 29.93
N TYR A 188 5.35 -8.08 29.06
CA TYR A 188 6.23 -9.21 28.74
C TYR A 188 6.93 -9.76 29.98
N ALA A 189 7.59 -8.90 30.74
CA ALA A 189 8.32 -9.29 31.94
C ALA A 189 7.40 -9.91 33.00
N GLN A 190 6.25 -9.30 33.26
CA GLN A 190 5.29 -9.76 34.27
C GLN A 190 4.71 -11.15 33.94
N VAL A 191 4.32 -11.40 32.68
CA VAL A 191 3.76 -12.70 32.28
C VAL A 191 4.82 -13.81 32.30
N ILE A 192 6.07 -13.50 31.94
CA ILE A 192 7.18 -14.46 32.06
C ILE A 192 7.48 -14.76 33.53
N ASP A 193 7.53 -13.74 34.39
CA ASP A 193 7.76 -13.95 35.82
C ASP A 193 6.63 -14.75 36.48
N PHE A 194 5.37 -14.42 36.16
CA PHE A 194 4.20 -15.20 36.57
C PHE A 194 4.34 -16.67 36.15
N SER A 195 4.70 -16.94 34.89
CA SER A 195 4.83 -18.29 34.36
C SER A 195 5.94 -19.09 35.06
N ARG A 196 7.05 -18.45 35.40
CA ARG A 196 8.14 -19.04 36.19
C ARG A 196 7.68 -19.38 37.60
N ARG A 197 7.05 -18.42 38.30
CA ARG A 197 6.50 -18.62 39.66
C ARG A 197 5.45 -19.72 39.69
N ALA A 198 4.57 -19.77 38.69
CA ALA A 198 3.56 -20.81 38.54
C ALA A 198 4.22 -22.19 38.37
N ALA A 199 5.22 -22.33 37.49
CA ALA A 199 5.93 -23.59 37.31
C ALA A 199 6.66 -24.03 38.61
N GLU A 200 7.28 -23.10 39.33
CA GLU A 200 7.91 -23.36 40.62
C GLU A 200 6.92 -23.79 41.71
N TYR A 201 5.78 -23.12 41.79
CA TYR A 201 4.71 -23.48 42.71
C TYR A 201 4.17 -24.88 42.40
N LEU A 202 3.97 -25.19 41.11
CA LEU A 202 3.44 -26.48 40.69
C LEU A 202 4.44 -27.64 40.83
N SER A 203 5.75 -27.35 40.79
CA SER A 203 6.79 -28.39 40.92
C SER A 203 7.01 -28.88 42.36
N ARG A 204 6.74 -28.06 43.39
CA ARG A 204 7.10 -28.36 44.78
C ARG A 204 5.88 -28.76 45.63
N PHE A 205 5.70 -30.06 45.86
CA PHE A 205 4.63 -30.60 46.72
C PHE A 205 4.59 -29.97 48.13
N ARG A 206 5.76 -29.75 48.75
CA ARG A 206 5.85 -29.11 50.08
C ARG A 206 5.46 -27.63 50.08
N LYS A 207 5.76 -26.89 49.00
CA LYS A 207 5.33 -25.49 48.87
C LYS A 207 3.81 -25.43 48.68
N ARG A 208 3.22 -26.29 47.84
CA ARG A 208 1.75 -26.38 47.71
C ARG A 208 1.06 -26.64 49.05
N PHE A 209 1.59 -27.56 49.86
CA PHE A 209 1.07 -27.85 51.19
C PHE A 209 1.21 -26.64 52.15
N LEU A 210 2.35 -25.96 52.15
CA LEU A 210 2.57 -24.74 52.94
C LEU A 210 1.65 -23.59 52.52
N PHE A 211 1.40 -23.40 51.23
CA PHE A 211 0.49 -22.37 50.70
C PHE A 211 -0.99 -22.68 51.02
N ALA A 212 -1.38 -23.96 51.00
CA ALA A 212 -2.71 -24.38 51.44
C ALA A 212 -2.95 -24.17 52.94
N LEU A 213 -1.88 -24.18 53.75
CA LEU A 213 -1.93 -23.97 55.20
C LEU A 213 -1.76 -22.50 55.62
N LEU A 214 -1.11 -21.67 54.80
CA LEU A 214 -0.84 -20.26 55.09
C LEU A 214 -1.33 -19.37 53.93
N PRO A 215 -2.59 -18.90 53.97
CA PRO A 215 -3.19 -18.06 52.93
C PRO A 215 -2.44 -16.76 52.64
N VAL A 216 -1.68 -16.24 53.62
CA VAL A 216 -0.83 -15.04 53.48
C VAL A 216 0.27 -15.21 52.43
N LEU A 217 0.74 -16.44 52.18
CA LEU A 217 1.71 -16.69 51.11
C LEU A 217 1.03 -16.74 49.73
N ALA A 218 -0.26 -17.10 49.67
CA ALA A 218 -1.02 -17.21 48.43
C ALA A 218 -1.36 -15.86 47.78
N SER A 219 -1.22 -14.74 48.51
CA SER A 219 -1.48 -13.38 48.03
C SER A 219 -0.59 -12.94 46.87
N GLY A 220 0.63 -13.47 46.78
CA GLY A 220 1.59 -13.03 45.76
C GLY A 220 1.18 -13.40 44.32
N PHE A 221 0.38 -14.44 44.12
CA PHE A 221 -0.15 -14.81 42.80
C PHE A 221 -1.25 -13.88 42.33
N ASP A 222 -2.15 -13.53 43.25
CA ASP A 222 -3.31 -12.70 42.96
C ASP A 222 -2.85 -11.24 42.72
N GLU A 223 -1.82 -10.78 43.44
CA GLU A 223 -1.16 -9.49 43.21
C GLU A 223 -0.47 -9.42 41.84
N THR A 224 0.28 -10.46 41.46
CA THR A 224 0.96 -10.49 40.14
C THR A 224 -0.06 -10.51 39.00
N ALA A 225 -1.16 -11.27 39.14
CA ALA A 225 -2.23 -11.29 38.16
C ALA A 225 -2.92 -9.92 38.06
N ALA A 226 -3.23 -9.27 39.18
CA ALA A 226 -3.80 -7.92 39.20
C ALA A 226 -2.88 -6.88 38.53
N GLU A 227 -1.57 -6.98 38.74
CA GLU A 227 -0.59 -6.12 38.08
C GLU A 227 -0.57 -6.34 36.56
N ILE A 228 -0.61 -7.60 36.11
CA ILE A 228 -0.72 -7.92 34.68
C ILE A 228 -2.02 -7.36 34.11
N HIS A 229 -3.15 -7.55 34.79
CA HIS A 229 -4.45 -7.00 34.37
C HIS A 229 -4.39 -5.48 34.19
N LYS A 230 -3.77 -4.78 35.13
CA LYS A 230 -3.57 -3.34 35.07
C LYS A 230 -2.73 -2.95 33.85
N THR A 231 -1.56 -3.56 33.67
CA THR A 231 -0.68 -3.25 32.53
C THR A 231 -1.37 -3.53 31.19
N LEU A 232 -2.11 -4.63 31.08
CA LEU A 232 -2.84 -4.98 29.86
C LEU A 232 -4.01 -4.02 29.58
N ALA A 233 -4.69 -3.54 30.63
CA ALA A 233 -5.72 -2.51 30.49
C ALA A 233 -5.13 -1.17 30.02
N GLU A 234 -3.97 -0.77 30.55
CA GLU A 234 -3.24 0.42 30.11
C GLU A 234 -2.80 0.31 28.64
N ILE A 235 -2.30 -0.86 28.23
CA ILE A 235 -2.00 -1.15 26.81
C ILE A 235 -3.25 -0.93 25.94
N ASN A 236 -4.39 -1.49 26.35
CA ASN A 236 -5.62 -1.37 25.56
C ASN A 236 -6.13 0.08 25.50
N ALA A 237 -6.04 0.83 26.60
CA ALA A 237 -6.43 2.23 26.66
C ALA A 237 -5.54 3.10 25.74
N GLU A 238 -4.22 2.92 25.80
CA GLU A 238 -3.27 3.63 24.96
C GLU A 238 -3.49 3.29 23.47
N ALA A 239 -3.74 2.02 23.15
CA ALA A 239 -4.02 1.58 21.79
C ALA A 239 -5.31 2.23 21.25
N MET A 240 -6.37 2.27 22.06
CA MET A 240 -7.63 2.94 21.68
C MET A 240 -7.45 4.45 21.50
N TYR A 241 -6.67 5.10 22.35
CA TYR A 241 -6.36 6.52 22.23
C TYR A 241 -5.66 6.85 20.91
N GLU A 242 -4.59 6.12 20.57
CA GLU A 242 -3.86 6.34 19.32
C GLU A 242 -4.68 5.93 18.07
N LEU A 243 -5.53 4.89 18.18
CA LEU A 243 -6.48 4.55 17.11
C LEU A 243 -7.46 5.71 16.86
N HIS A 244 -7.99 6.32 17.91
CA HIS A 244 -8.91 7.44 17.77
C HIS A 244 -8.22 8.65 17.11
N LYS A 245 -7.00 8.96 17.54
CA LYS A 245 -6.19 10.05 16.99
C LYS A 245 -5.82 9.83 15.52
N THR A 246 -5.51 8.59 15.13
CA THR A 246 -5.24 8.26 13.71
C THR A 246 -6.52 8.30 12.86
N SER A 247 -7.66 7.86 13.41
CA SER A 247 -8.98 8.01 12.76
C SER A 247 -9.28 9.47 12.47
N GLN A 248 -9.13 10.36 13.47
CA GLN A 248 -9.37 11.79 13.30
C GLN A 248 -8.47 12.42 12.24
N ARG A 249 -7.18 12.06 12.21
CA ARG A 249 -6.26 12.54 11.16
C ARG A 249 -6.69 12.07 9.77
N THR A 250 -7.11 10.81 9.67
CA THR A 250 -7.58 10.23 8.40
C THR A 250 -8.86 10.92 7.93
N GLU A 251 -9.80 11.17 8.83
CA GLU A 251 -11.03 11.93 8.53
C GLU A 251 -10.71 13.36 8.06
N ALA A 252 -9.78 14.06 8.72
CA ALA A 252 -9.34 15.39 8.31
C ALA A 252 -8.70 15.36 6.92
N GLN A 253 -7.87 14.36 6.62
CA GLN A 253 -7.24 14.20 5.31
C GLN A 253 -8.28 13.88 4.23
N VAL A 254 -9.25 13.01 4.52
CA VAL A 254 -10.37 12.69 3.61
C VAL A 254 -11.19 13.94 3.31
N ASN A 255 -11.52 14.74 4.32
CA ASN A 255 -12.25 16.00 4.14
C ASN A 255 -11.46 17.02 3.30
N ASN A 256 -10.15 17.15 3.50
CA ASN A 256 -9.31 18.02 2.68
C ASN A 256 -9.21 17.52 1.24
N SER A 257 -9.14 16.20 1.05
CA SER A 257 -9.09 15.58 -0.27
C SER A 257 -10.43 15.77 -0.99
N ALA A 258 -11.56 15.64 -0.30
CA ALA A 258 -12.89 15.91 -0.84
C ALA A 258 -13.02 17.37 -1.33
N LYS A 259 -12.58 18.34 -0.53
CA LYS A 259 -12.54 19.77 -0.96
C LYS A 259 -11.66 19.99 -2.20
N THR A 260 -10.53 19.30 -2.26
CA THR A 260 -9.62 19.40 -3.43
C THR A 260 -10.28 18.80 -4.67
N ILE A 261 -10.97 17.68 -4.53
CA ILE A 261 -11.73 17.05 -5.63
C ILE A 261 -12.85 17.97 -6.11
N GLU A 262 -13.59 18.61 -5.20
CA GLU A 262 -14.63 19.58 -5.57
C GLU A 262 -14.05 20.77 -6.33
N HIS A 263 -12.93 21.34 -5.86
CA HIS A 263 -12.25 22.44 -6.53
C HIS A 263 -11.77 22.04 -7.94
N LEU A 264 -11.15 20.86 -8.08
CA LEU A 264 -10.72 20.34 -9.39
C LEU A 264 -11.91 20.09 -10.32
N LYS A 265 -13.05 19.65 -9.79
CA LYS A 265 -14.27 19.44 -10.56
C LYS A 265 -14.83 20.77 -11.09
N GLU A 266 -14.79 21.83 -10.29
CA GLU A 266 -15.22 23.16 -10.75
C GLU A 266 -14.26 23.71 -11.82
N GLN A 267 -12.95 23.59 -11.62
CA GLN A 267 -11.96 23.98 -12.63
C GLN A 267 -12.12 23.21 -13.95
N ALA A 268 -12.39 21.91 -13.88
CA ALA A 268 -12.64 21.10 -15.08
C ALA A 268 -13.91 21.55 -15.81
N LYS A 269 -14.95 21.95 -15.09
CA LYS A 269 -16.20 22.46 -15.65
C LYS A 269 -16.02 23.84 -16.30
N GLU A 270 -15.26 24.73 -15.68
CA GLU A 270 -14.88 26.03 -16.26
C GLU A 270 -14.04 25.85 -17.52
N ALA A 271 -13.02 24.98 -17.48
CA ALA A 271 -12.21 24.65 -18.64
C ALA A 271 -13.04 24.05 -19.78
N GLN A 272 -13.99 23.16 -19.47
CA GLN A 272 -14.91 22.59 -20.44
C GLN A 272 -15.79 23.66 -21.08
N LYS A 273 -16.31 24.60 -20.28
CA LYS A 273 -17.10 25.72 -20.80
C LYS A 273 -16.27 26.61 -21.73
N GLY A 274 -15.06 26.98 -21.32
CA GLY A 274 -14.12 27.76 -22.16
C GLY A 274 -13.76 27.04 -23.46
N GLN A 275 -13.55 25.73 -23.41
CA GLN A 275 -13.32 24.91 -24.61
C GLN A 275 -14.54 24.93 -25.55
N GLN A 276 -15.76 24.88 -25.00
CA GLN A 276 -16.98 24.94 -25.80
C GLN A 276 -17.17 26.32 -26.45
N GLU A 277 -16.88 27.40 -25.73
CA GLU A 277 -16.90 28.76 -26.28
C GLU A 277 -15.89 28.93 -27.42
N LEU A 278 -14.66 28.44 -27.26
CA LEU A 278 -13.65 28.45 -28.32
C LEU A 278 -14.06 27.62 -29.55
N LEU A 279 -14.76 26.51 -29.36
CA LEU A 279 -15.30 25.72 -30.47
C LEU A 279 -16.39 26.49 -31.24
N VAL A 280 -17.23 27.25 -30.55
CA VAL A 280 -18.24 28.11 -31.18
C VAL A 280 -17.57 29.24 -31.97
N GLN A 281 -16.61 29.95 -31.37
CA GLN A 281 -15.86 31.02 -32.04
C GLN A 281 -15.12 30.52 -33.28
N ASN A 282 -14.48 29.35 -33.20
CA ASN A 282 -13.82 28.76 -34.37
C ASN A 282 -14.81 28.43 -35.50
N ARG A 283 -16.05 28.03 -35.19
CA ARG A 283 -17.08 27.81 -36.22
C ARG A 283 -17.50 29.14 -36.86
N GLU A 284 -17.68 30.18 -36.07
CA GLU A 284 -18.04 31.52 -36.57
C GLU A 284 -16.95 32.10 -37.47
N LEU A 285 -15.68 32.03 -37.04
CA LEU A 285 -14.54 32.46 -37.86
C LEU A 285 -14.46 31.69 -39.18
N LYS A 286 -14.74 30.38 -39.17
CA LYS A 286 -14.78 29.58 -40.38
C LYS A 286 -15.88 30.04 -41.35
N LEU A 287 -17.06 30.39 -40.82
CA LEU A 287 -18.16 30.92 -41.64
C LEU A 287 -17.83 32.30 -42.22
N MET A 288 -17.27 33.20 -41.41
CA MET A 288 -16.82 34.52 -41.88
C MET A 288 -15.73 34.39 -42.96
N GLY A 289 -14.79 33.45 -42.80
CA GLY A 289 -13.78 33.15 -43.82
C GLY A 289 -14.40 32.72 -45.15
N GLN A 290 -15.41 31.85 -45.11
CA GLN A 290 -16.14 31.42 -46.32
C GLN A 290 -16.92 32.57 -46.97
N GLU A 291 -17.52 33.46 -46.17
CA GLU A 291 -18.22 34.64 -46.68
C GLU A 291 -17.26 35.64 -47.34
N ALA A 292 -16.11 35.88 -46.72
CA ALA A 292 -15.05 36.72 -47.28
C ALA A 292 -14.54 36.17 -48.62
N GLU A 293 -14.35 34.85 -48.74
CA GLU A 293 -13.99 34.21 -50.01
C GLU A 293 -15.06 34.38 -51.09
N ARG A 294 -16.35 34.20 -50.74
CA ARG A 294 -17.47 34.45 -51.68
C ARG A 294 -17.49 35.89 -52.16
N MET A 295 -17.27 36.84 -51.25
CA MET A 295 -17.21 38.26 -51.60
C MET A 295 -16.03 38.57 -52.52
N ARG A 296 -14.86 37.99 -52.23
CA ARG A 296 -13.67 38.11 -53.08
C ARG A 296 -13.92 37.58 -54.49
N LEU A 297 -14.55 36.42 -54.63
CA LEU A 297 -14.91 35.85 -55.94
C LEU A 297 -15.89 36.75 -56.71
N LYS A 298 -16.87 37.34 -56.03
CA LYS A 298 -17.80 38.29 -56.64
C LYS A 298 -17.08 39.54 -57.16
N LEU A 299 -16.16 40.11 -56.38
CA LEU A 299 -15.34 41.25 -56.79
C LEU A 299 -14.44 40.92 -57.99
N LEU A 300 -13.85 39.72 -58.01
CA LEU A 300 -13.04 39.25 -59.15
C LEU A 300 -13.87 39.17 -60.43
N SER A 301 -15.06 38.57 -60.37
CA SER A 301 -15.98 38.51 -61.52
C SER A 301 -16.41 39.90 -62.00
N GLN A 302 -16.66 40.85 -61.09
CA GLN A 302 -16.96 42.24 -61.44
C GLN A 302 -15.77 42.93 -62.12
N ASN A 303 -14.56 42.69 -61.63
CA ASN A 303 -13.35 43.24 -62.25
C ASN A 303 -13.11 42.65 -63.65
N GLU A 304 -13.38 41.36 -63.86
CA GLU A 304 -13.34 40.75 -65.20
C GLU A 304 -14.38 41.37 -66.12
N GLU A 305 -15.64 41.54 -65.68
CA GLU A 305 -16.69 42.18 -66.47
C GLU A 305 -16.33 43.64 -66.84
N LEU A 306 -15.77 44.40 -65.89
CA LEU A 306 -15.30 45.76 -66.13
C LEU A 306 -14.16 45.78 -67.14
N LYS A 307 -13.22 44.84 -67.04
CA LYS A 307 -12.11 44.69 -67.99
C LYS A 307 -12.62 44.37 -69.39
N GLU A 308 -13.57 43.44 -69.53
CA GLU A 308 -14.19 43.12 -70.81
C GLU A 308 -14.91 44.33 -71.43
N LYS A 309 -15.64 45.11 -70.63
CA LYS A 309 -16.27 46.36 -71.10
C LYS A 309 -15.24 47.37 -71.58
N LEU A 310 -14.11 47.50 -70.88
CA LEU A 310 -13.01 48.38 -71.26
C LEU A 310 -12.39 47.93 -72.59
N GLU A 311 -12.13 46.64 -72.76
CA GLU A 311 -11.64 46.06 -74.02
C GLU A 311 -12.65 46.19 -75.18
N GLN A 312 -13.95 46.13 -74.90
CA GLN A 312 -14.99 46.38 -75.90
C GLN A 312 -15.02 47.85 -76.32
N GLN A 313 -14.91 48.79 -75.38
CA GLN A 313 -14.81 50.22 -75.68
C GLN A 313 -13.56 50.53 -76.51
N GLU A 314 -12.40 49.95 -76.17
CA GLU A 314 -11.18 50.10 -76.96
C GLU A 314 -11.35 49.55 -78.39
N ARG A 315 -12.02 48.40 -78.56
CA ARG A 315 -12.34 47.84 -79.88
C ARG A 315 -13.28 48.74 -80.67
N GLN A 316 -14.32 49.29 -80.04
CA GLN A 316 -15.22 50.24 -80.68
C GLN A 316 -14.51 51.52 -81.10
N PHE A 317 -13.62 52.05 -80.25
CA PHE A 317 -12.82 53.22 -80.56
C PHE A 317 -11.89 52.96 -81.76
N LYS A 318 -11.21 51.81 -81.79
CA LYS A 318 -10.39 51.41 -82.95
C LYS A 318 -11.22 51.30 -84.24
N LEU A 319 -12.39 50.68 -84.18
CA LEU A 319 -13.29 50.56 -85.34
C LEU A 319 -13.79 51.93 -85.82
N GLN A 320 -14.17 52.83 -84.92
CA GLN A 320 -14.55 54.21 -85.26
C GLN A 320 -13.39 54.95 -85.90
N GLN A 321 -12.18 54.83 -85.35
CA GLN A 321 -11.00 55.45 -85.91
C GLN A 321 -10.68 54.91 -87.31
N GLU A 322 -10.75 53.59 -87.53
CA GLU A 322 -10.60 52.99 -88.87
C GLU A 322 -11.68 53.46 -89.86
N GLN A 323 -12.92 53.64 -89.38
CA GLN A 323 -14.03 54.09 -90.20
C GLN A 323 -13.90 55.58 -90.55
N ASP A 324 -13.51 56.42 -89.59
CA ASP A 324 -13.20 57.82 -89.79
C ASP A 324 -12.00 57.99 -90.73
N ASP A 325 -10.97 57.16 -90.60
CA ASP A 325 -9.82 57.14 -91.50
C ASP A 325 -10.24 56.69 -92.92
N LYS A 326 -11.13 55.71 -93.07
CA LYS A 326 -11.73 55.35 -94.37
C LYS A 326 -12.58 56.48 -94.95
N SER A 327 -13.37 57.17 -94.13
CA SER A 327 -14.16 58.34 -94.56
C SER A 327 -13.27 59.51 -94.96
N ARG A 328 -12.14 59.73 -94.27
CA ARG A 328 -11.12 60.71 -94.65
C ARG A 328 -10.42 60.32 -95.94
N LEU A 329 -10.07 59.05 -96.13
CA LEU A 329 -9.45 58.54 -97.35
C LEU A 329 -10.40 58.68 -98.55
N THR A 330 -11.67 58.30 -98.41
CA THR A 330 -12.70 58.47 -99.47
C THR A 330 -13.01 59.94 -99.75
N ALA A 331 -13.03 60.81 -98.72
CA ALA A 331 -13.11 62.25 -98.94
C ALA A 331 -11.87 62.79 -99.68
N PHE A 332 -10.67 62.30 -99.34
CA PHE A 332 -9.44 62.60 -100.08
C PHE A 332 -9.50 62.09 -101.52
N GLU A 333 -10.04 60.90 -101.76
CA GLU A 333 -10.20 60.30 -103.08
C GLU A 333 -11.17 61.11 -103.95
N ASN A 334 -12.29 61.57 -103.38
CA ASN A 334 -13.22 62.49 -104.04
C ASN A 334 -12.60 63.87 -104.32
N VAL A 335 -11.75 64.38 -103.42
CA VAL A 335 -10.98 65.62 -103.66
C VAL A 335 -9.93 65.43 -104.76
N LEU A 336 -9.36 64.23 -104.89
CA LEU A 336 -8.41 63.88 -105.95
C LEU A 336 -9.10 63.60 -107.30
N GLU A 337 -10.36 63.13 -107.33
CA GLU A 337 -11.16 63.02 -108.56
C GLU A 337 -11.58 64.38 -109.12
N VAL A 338 -11.78 65.40 -108.29
CA VAL A 338 -12.01 66.80 -108.72
C VAL A 338 -10.73 67.46 -109.26
N ARG A 339 -9.56 66.82 -109.15
CA ARG A 339 -8.27 67.36 -109.59
C ARG A 339 -7.60 66.58 -110.72
N ARG A 340 -8.37 65.93 -111.60
CA ARG A 340 -7.89 65.54 -112.95
C ARG A 340 -7.98 66.73 -113.93
N SER A 341 -7.30 67.83 -113.61
CA SER A 341 -6.88 68.82 -114.60
C SER A 341 -5.58 69.49 -114.16
N LEU A 342 -4.47 69.00 -114.74
CA LEU A 342 -3.23 69.73 -115.05
C LEU A 342 -2.19 69.99 -113.91
N PRO A 343 -0.88 70.19 -114.25
CA PRO A 343 0.17 69.23 -113.91
C PRO A 343 1.30 69.78 -113.01
N MET A 344 2.18 68.84 -112.59
CA MET A 344 3.56 68.98 -112.07
C MET A 344 3.81 69.84 -110.82
N PHE A 345 4.37 69.23 -109.77
CA PHE A 345 5.74 69.55 -109.32
C PHE A 345 6.30 68.43 -108.42
N THR A 346 7.54 68.10 -108.70
CA THR A 346 8.45 67.18 -108.01
C THR A 346 8.83 67.66 -106.60
N SER A 347 9.11 66.71 -105.68
CA SER A 347 10.38 66.60 -104.92
C SER A 347 10.23 66.04 -103.48
N THR A 348 10.77 64.83 -103.29
CA THR A 348 11.65 64.37 -102.19
C THR A 348 11.39 64.67 -100.71
N LEU A 349 11.27 63.61 -99.89
CA LEU A 349 11.91 63.33 -98.56
C LEU A 349 11.19 62.08 -97.98
N LYS A 350 11.71 60.85 -97.95
CA LYS A 350 12.87 60.23 -97.25
C LYS A 350 12.94 60.48 -95.73
N LEU A 351 13.14 59.38 -94.99
CA LEU A 351 13.63 59.21 -93.60
C LEU A 351 12.55 59.31 -92.49
N LEU A 352 12.44 58.47 -91.44
CA LEU A 352 13.28 57.49 -90.71
C LEU A 352 12.30 56.56 -89.94
N THR A 353 12.32 55.22 -90.07
CA THR A 353 13.12 54.23 -89.29
C THR A 353 12.85 54.20 -87.77
N THR A 354 12.37 53.03 -87.30
CA THR A 354 12.78 52.28 -86.07
C THR A 354 12.56 53.01 -84.72
N THR A 355 12.26 52.37 -83.58
CA THR A 355 12.96 51.25 -82.96
C THR A 355 12.26 50.84 -81.65
N THR A 356 12.20 49.52 -81.42
CA THR A 356 12.47 48.78 -80.16
C THR A 356 11.60 48.99 -78.91
N ASP A 357 10.92 47.90 -78.55
CA ASP A 357 11.14 47.12 -77.32
C ASP A 357 12.12 47.70 -76.29
N ILE A 358 11.77 47.65 -75.01
CA ILE A 358 12.56 46.93 -73.98
C ILE A 358 11.80 46.89 -72.66
N LEU A 359 11.72 45.66 -72.17
CA LEU A 359 11.53 45.18 -70.80
C LEU A 359 12.00 46.14 -69.70
N SER A 360 11.18 46.28 -68.65
CA SER A 360 11.65 46.64 -67.31
C SER A 360 10.92 45.79 -66.28
N THR A 361 11.58 44.67 -65.99
CA THR A 361 11.45 43.83 -64.82
C THR A 361 11.62 44.63 -63.51
N SER A 362 11.08 44.05 -62.43
CA SER A 362 11.52 44.13 -61.02
C SER A 362 10.80 45.09 -60.07
N TRP A 363 10.87 44.67 -58.80
CA TRP A 363 10.40 45.27 -57.54
C TRP A 363 8.94 44.95 -57.17
N ASN A 364 8.60 44.41 -56.00
CA ASN A 364 9.30 43.84 -54.84
C ASN A 364 8.17 43.19 -54.00
N GLU A 365 8.37 42.00 -53.43
CA GLU A 365 8.50 41.75 -51.98
C GLU A 365 7.69 42.64 -51.01
N TYR A 366 7.20 41.98 -49.95
CA TYR A 366 6.52 42.44 -48.72
C TYR A 366 4.99 42.51 -48.73
N THR A 367 4.30 41.42 -48.36
CA THR A 367 3.94 41.08 -46.95
C THR A 367 3.17 39.77 -46.89
#